data_AF-A0A2A5APK0-F1
#
_entry.id   AF-A0A2A5APK0-F1
#
_cell.length_a   1.000
_cell.length_b   1.000
_cell.length_c   1.000
_cell.angle_alpha   90.00
_cell.angle_beta   90.00
_cell.angle_gamma   90.00
#
_symmetry.space_group_name_H-M   'P 1'
#
loop_
_entity.id
_entity.type
_entity.pdbx_description
1 polymer ?
#
loop_
_entity_poly.entity_id
_entity_poly.type
_entity_poly.pdbx_seq_one_letter_code
_entity_poly.pdbx_strand_id
1 'polypeptide(L)'
;MKDSYNVELHVNAIEMGLKDLDFPECAQKLISHIDENFSTSTQIVVLDLRKCVVIYSQTHEILDCCLNSFSSSKAIRKKLSILTTANYITRDLTCYQLFRTTLACRDEANDISSVEKVLDSYCRKNDLIISVDVYSGDSENDEATALDIFYFPENQEQ
;
A
#
# COMPACT_ATOMS: atom_id res chain seq x y z
N MET A 1 8.33 6.94 -30.76
CA MET A 1 8.14 7.30 -29.35
C MET A 1 8.25 6.01 -28.56
N LYS A 2 9.21 5.92 -27.64
CA LYS A 2 9.28 4.79 -26.72
C LYS A 2 8.30 5.11 -25.59
N ASP A 3 7.07 4.67 -25.72
CA ASP A 3 6.21 4.53 -24.55
C ASP A 3 6.82 3.37 -23.75
N SER A 4 7.69 3.70 -22.81
CA SER A 4 8.10 2.76 -21.78
C SER A 4 6.83 2.46 -20.99
N TYR A 5 6.17 1.35 -21.31
CA TYR A 5 5.06 0.83 -20.53
C TYR A 5 5.61 0.44 -19.16
N ASN A 6 5.64 1.40 -18.22
CA ASN A 6 5.85 1.07 -16.81
C ASN A 6 4.58 0.37 -16.34
N VAL A 7 4.56 -0.94 -16.55
CA VAL A 7 3.56 -1.86 -16.01
C VAL A 7 3.65 -1.86 -14.49
N GLU A 8 4.82 -1.56 -13.94
CA GLU A 8 5.11 -1.55 -12.52
C GLU A 8 5.79 -0.23 -12.12
N LEU A 9 5.31 0.35 -11.01
CA LEU A 9 5.89 1.49 -10.33
C LEU A 9 6.38 1.02 -8.95
N HIS A 10 7.70 0.95 -8.77
CA HIS A 10 8.30 0.63 -7.49
C HIS A 10 8.72 1.91 -6.79
N VAL A 11 8.22 2.11 -5.57
CA VAL A 11 8.47 3.28 -4.73
C VAL A 11 9.10 2.82 -3.43
N ASN A 12 10.36 3.16 -3.21
CA ASN A 12 11.10 2.83 -2.00
C ASN A 12 11.33 4.08 -1.15
N ALA A 13 10.67 4.15 0.00
CA ALA A 13 10.71 5.33 0.87
C ALA A 13 12.14 5.62 1.39
N ILE A 14 12.92 4.59 1.71
CA ILE A 14 14.29 4.74 2.22
C ILE A 14 15.25 5.22 1.14
N GLU A 15 15.14 4.71 -0.08
CA GLU A 15 15.94 5.19 -1.23
C GLU A 15 15.66 6.66 -1.53
N MET A 16 14.44 7.12 -1.24
CA MET A 16 14.05 8.54 -1.32
C MET A 16 14.52 9.38 -0.12
N GLY A 17 15.20 8.77 0.85
CA GLY A 17 15.69 9.40 2.07
C GLY A 17 14.63 9.65 3.13
N LEU A 18 13.47 8.97 3.04
CA LEU A 18 12.35 9.10 3.98
C LEU A 18 12.49 8.06 5.08
N LYS A 19 12.61 8.51 6.34
CA LYS A 19 12.79 7.61 7.50
C LYS A 19 11.56 7.53 8.39
N ASP A 20 10.73 8.56 8.36
CA ASP A 20 9.57 8.67 9.22
C ASP A 20 8.44 9.30 8.41
N LEU A 21 7.45 8.46 8.09
CA LEU A 21 6.31 8.83 7.26
C LEU A 21 5.19 9.47 8.08
N ASP A 22 5.35 9.60 9.41
CA ASP A 22 4.44 10.36 10.24
C ASP A 22 4.66 11.88 10.07
N PHE A 23 5.83 12.30 9.54
CA PHE A 23 6.06 13.68 9.14
C PHE A 23 5.31 14.01 7.84
N PRO A 24 4.45 15.04 7.83
CA PRO A 24 3.67 15.41 6.65
C PRO A 24 4.53 15.67 5.41
N GLU A 25 5.70 16.30 5.57
CA GLU A 25 6.60 16.59 4.44
C GLU A 25 7.16 15.31 3.80
N CYS A 26 7.43 14.27 4.61
CA CYS A 26 7.92 12.98 4.12
C CYS A 26 6.81 12.24 3.36
N ALA A 27 5.60 12.21 3.93
CA ALA A 27 4.43 11.64 3.26
C ALA A 27 4.13 12.37 1.94
N GLN A 28 4.15 13.71 1.93
CA GLN A 28 3.93 14.48 0.71
C GLN A 28 5.00 14.20 -0.36
N LYS A 29 6.27 14.11 0.01
CA LYS A 29 7.32 13.77 -0.95
C LYS A 29 7.09 12.40 -1.61
N LEU A 30 6.59 11.43 -0.85
CA LEU A 30 6.22 10.11 -1.38
C LEU A 30 4.99 10.19 -2.30
N ILE A 31 3.95 10.92 -1.89
CA ILE A 31 2.73 11.17 -2.67
C ILE A 31 3.06 11.85 -4.00
N SER A 32 3.83 12.93 -3.98
CA SER A 32 4.26 13.65 -5.19
C SER A 32 5.02 12.72 -6.14
N HIS A 33 5.90 11.88 -5.61
CA HIS A 33 6.63 10.91 -6.43
C HIS A 33 5.71 9.88 -7.08
N ILE A 34 4.72 9.35 -6.34
CA ILE A 34 3.71 8.45 -6.89
C ILE A 34 2.94 9.15 -8.02
N ASP A 35 2.43 10.35 -7.78
CA ASP A 35 1.62 11.09 -8.76
C ASP A 35 2.40 11.42 -10.04
N GLU A 36 3.66 11.84 -9.92
CA GLU A 36 4.53 12.17 -11.06
C GLU A 36 4.92 10.95 -11.90
N ASN A 37 5.03 9.77 -11.29
CA ASN A 37 5.54 8.56 -11.95
C ASN A 37 4.45 7.55 -12.30
N PHE A 38 3.24 7.72 -11.76
CA PHE A 38 2.10 6.88 -12.10
C PHE A 38 1.62 7.18 -13.52
N SER A 39 1.48 6.14 -14.32
CA SER A 39 0.96 6.24 -15.69
C SER A 39 -0.37 5.52 -15.82
N THR A 40 -1.19 5.91 -16.81
CA THR A 40 -2.48 5.22 -17.06
C THR A 40 -2.34 3.74 -17.45
N SER A 41 -1.13 3.28 -17.78
CA SER A 41 -0.79 1.89 -18.05
C SER A 41 -0.17 1.16 -16.84
N THR A 42 0.03 1.85 -15.72
CA THR A 42 0.54 1.25 -14.47
C THR A 42 -0.46 0.22 -13.96
N GLN A 43 0.02 -1.01 -13.83
CA GLN A 43 -0.74 -2.16 -13.35
C GLN A 43 -0.38 -2.47 -11.90
N ILE A 44 0.90 -2.31 -11.54
CA ILE A 44 1.42 -2.69 -10.24
C ILE A 44 2.07 -1.46 -9.61
N VAL A 45 1.74 -1.19 -8.34
CA VAL A 45 2.49 -0.26 -7.49
C VAL A 45 3.05 -1.08 -6.34
N VAL A 46 4.37 -1.03 -6.17
CA VAL A 46 5.06 -1.61 -5.02
C VAL A 46 5.49 -0.46 -4.12
N LEU A 47 4.90 -0.36 -2.93
CA LEU A 47 5.27 0.59 -1.89
C LEU A 47 6.17 -0.12 -0.88
N ASP A 48 7.47 0.11 -0.97
CA ASP A 48 8.43 -0.35 0.03
C ASP A 48 8.57 0.68 1.15
N LEU A 49 7.88 0.40 2.25
CA LEU A 49 7.88 1.18 3.48
C LEU A 49 8.69 0.48 4.59
N ARG A 50 9.44 -0.57 4.25
CA ARG A 50 10.31 -1.25 5.20
C ARG A 50 11.34 -0.25 5.73
N LYS A 51 11.70 -0.40 7.01
CA LYS A 51 12.68 0.46 7.69
C LYS A 51 12.23 1.93 7.87
N CYS A 52 10.99 2.28 7.50
CA CYS A 52 10.39 3.57 7.83
C CYS A 52 9.54 3.45 9.11
N VAL A 53 9.44 4.54 9.85
CA VAL A 53 8.43 4.69 10.92
C VAL A 53 7.07 4.95 10.28
N VAL A 54 6.07 4.18 10.70
CA VAL A 54 4.70 4.13 10.14
C VAL A 54 3.69 3.97 11.28
N ILE A 55 3.66 4.90 12.24
CA ILE A 55 2.92 4.74 13.52
C ILE A 55 1.67 5.63 13.55
N TYR A 56 1.73 6.83 12.98
CA TYR A 56 0.70 7.86 13.07
C TYR A 56 0.32 8.45 11.70
N SER A 57 -0.72 7.84 11.14
CA SER A 57 -1.80 8.52 10.41
C SER A 57 -1.50 9.31 9.14
N GLN A 58 -0.29 9.39 8.56
CA GLN A 58 -0.15 9.93 7.19
C GLN A 58 -0.04 8.84 6.12
N THR A 59 0.15 7.59 6.53
CA THR A 59 0.14 6.43 5.63
C THR A 59 -1.16 6.33 4.83
N HIS A 60 -2.30 6.70 5.42
CA HIS A 60 -3.57 6.68 4.70
C HIS A 60 -3.58 7.65 3.51
N GLU A 61 -2.93 8.83 3.60
CA GLU A 61 -2.85 9.77 2.47
C GLU A 61 -2.04 9.17 1.30
N ILE A 62 -0.95 8.46 1.62
CA ILE A 62 -0.13 7.73 0.63
C ILE A 62 -0.96 6.62 -0.02
N LEU A 63 -1.68 5.83 0.78
CA LEU A 63 -2.54 4.76 0.29
C LEU A 63 -3.68 5.31 -0.56
N ASP A 64 -4.37 6.35 -0.10
CA ASP A 64 -5.45 7.01 -0.84
C ASP A 64 -4.96 7.60 -2.17
N CYS A 65 -3.74 8.15 -2.21
CA CYS A 65 -3.10 8.55 -3.47
C CYS A 65 -3.01 7.36 -4.44
N CYS A 66 -2.48 6.21 -3.99
CA CYS A 66 -2.38 5.02 -4.84
C CYS A 66 -3.74 4.51 -5.32
N LEU A 67 -4.71 4.40 -4.40
CA LEU A 67 -6.06 3.92 -4.72
C LEU A 67 -6.78 4.86 -5.72
N ASN A 68 -6.63 6.17 -5.54
CA ASN A 68 -7.17 7.17 -6.47
C ASN A 68 -6.49 7.11 -7.83
N SER A 69 -5.16 6.96 -7.88
CA SER A 69 -4.42 6.78 -9.13
C SER A 69 -4.91 5.55 -9.89
N PHE A 70 -5.14 4.42 -9.19
CA PHE A 70 -5.73 3.22 -9.78
C PHE A 70 -7.15 3.41 -10.30
N SER A 71 -7.97 4.27 -9.69
CA SER A 71 -9.31 4.58 -10.20
C SER A 71 -9.28 5.21 -11.60
N SER A 72 -8.21 5.95 -11.91
CA SER A 72 -7.98 6.58 -13.22
C SER A 72 -7.21 5.70 -14.22
N SER A 73 -6.62 4.59 -13.75
CA SER A 73 -5.84 3.66 -14.57
C SER A 73 -6.72 2.83 -15.51
N LYS A 74 -6.22 2.61 -16.73
CA LYS A 74 -6.83 1.76 -17.77
C LYS A 74 -6.26 0.32 -17.76
N ALA A 75 -5.41 0.00 -16.79
CA ALA A 75 -4.88 -1.33 -16.60
C ALA A 75 -6.00 -2.36 -16.39
N ILE A 76 -5.86 -3.54 -17.01
CA ILE A 76 -6.80 -4.66 -16.90
C ILE A 76 -6.69 -5.35 -15.54
N ARG A 77 -5.51 -5.35 -14.93
CA ARG A 77 -5.27 -5.87 -13.58
C ARG A 77 -4.51 -4.83 -12.79
N LYS A 78 -4.98 -4.54 -11.58
CA LYS A 78 -4.39 -3.53 -10.70
C LYS A 78 -3.92 -4.21 -9.43
N LYS A 79 -2.68 -3.99 -9.02
CA LYS A 79 -2.11 -4.51 -7.78
C LYS A 79 -1.39 -3.40 -7.01
N LEU A 80 -1.72 -3.24 -5.75
CA LEU A 80 -0.95 -2.49 -4.77
C LEU A 80 -0.26 -3.48 -3.84
N SER A 81 1.07 -3.52 -3.84
CA SER A 81 1.87 -4.31 -2.91
C SER A 81 2.51 -3.39 -1.89
N ILE A 82 2.29 -3.64 -0.60
CA ILE A 82 2.80 -2.83 0.50
C ILE A 82 3.78 -3.69 1.29
N LEU A 83 5.06 -3.33 1.25
CA LEU A 83 6.10 -3.97 2.05
C LEU A 83 6.30 -3.13 3.31
N THR A 84 6.14 -3.73 4.49
CA THR A 84 6.18 -2.97 5.75
C THR A 84 6.88 -3.73 6.86
N THR A 85 7.56 -3.02 7.75
CA THR A 85 8.04 -3.54 9.04
C THR A 85 7.05 -3.32 10.18
N ALA A 86 5.88 -2.75 9.88
CA ALA A 86 4.82 -2.48 10.85
C ALA A 86 4.08 -3.79 11.20
N ASN A 87 4.68 -4.59 12.07
CA ASN A 87 4.10 -5.82 12.58
C ASN A 87 3.30 -5.55 13.85
N TYR A 88 1.96 -5.52 13.73
CA TYR A 88 1.06 -5.23 14.84
C TYR A 88 0.42 -6.49 15.45
N ILE A 89 1.20 -7.54 15.73
CA ILE A 89 0.81 -8.78 16.44
C ILE A 89 -0.18 -9.66 15.66
N THR A 90 -1.21 -9.08 15.04
CA THR A 90 -2.28 -9.78 14.31
C THR A 90 -2.57 -9.10 12.98
N ARG A 91 -3.15 -9.86 12.05
CA ARG A 91 -3.59 -9.39 10.74
C ARG A 91 -4.61 -8.25 10.83
N ASP A 92 -5.66 -8.46 11.61
CA ASP A 92 -6.77 -7.52 11.78
C ASP A 92 -6.27 -6.17 12.35
N LEU A 93 -5.35 -6.21 13.32
CA LEU A 93 -4.75 -5.00 13.87
C LEU A 93 -3.83 -4.32 12.85
N THR A 94 -3.03 -5.08 12.09
CA THR A 94 -2.19 -4.52 11.02
C THR A 94 -3.02 -3.82 9.95
N CYS A 95 -4.08 -4.47 9.47
CA CYS A 95 -5.02 -3.89 8.51
C CYS A 95 -5.73 -2.67 9.09
N TYR A 96 -6.17 -2.73 10.34
CA TYR A 96 -6.80 -1.60 11.00
C TYR A 96 -5.87 -0.38 11.10
N GLN A 97 -4.60 -0.57 11.48
CA GLN A 97 -3.65 0.55 11.57
C GLN A 97 -3.37 1.20 10.21
N LEU A 98 -3.23 0.38 9.16
CA LEU A 98 -2.92 0.88 7.82
C LEU A 98 -4.12 1.52 7.12
N PHE A 99 -5.29 0.88 7.19
CA PHE A 99 -6.40 1.20 6.29
C PHE A 99 -7.58 1.91 6.95
N ARG A 100 -7.77 1.89 8.27
CA ARG A 100 -9.03 2.38 8.89
C ARG A 100 -9.40 3.81 8.50
N THR A 101 -8.41 4.68 8.25
CA THR A 101 -8.64 6.10 7.90
C THR A 101 -8.58 6.37 6.40
N THR A 102 -8.29 5.37 5.57
CA THR A 102 -8.33 5.50 4.10
C THR A 102 -9.75 5.78 3.62
N LEU A 103 -9.88 6.45 2.49
CA LEU A 103 -11.17 6.66 1.81
C LEU A 103 -11.91 5.35 1.56
N ALA A 104 -11.17 4.26 1.33
CA ALA A 104 -11.75 2.93 1.12
C ALA A 104 -12.49 2.39 2.34
N CYS A 105 -12.10 2.79 3.57
CA CYS A 105 -12.61 2.17 4.80
C CYS A 105 -13.29 3.15 5.77
N ARG A 106 -12.94 4.44 5.76
CA ARG A 106 -13.25 5.39 6.85
C ARG A 106 -14.74 5.56 7.17
N ASP A 107 -15.61 5.37 6.17
CA ASP A 107 -17.05 5.60 6.29
C ASP A 107 -17.84 4.28 6.46
N GLU A 108 -17.19 3.12 6.29
CA GLU A 108 -17.83 1.80 6.32
C GLU A 108 -17.29 0.87 7.42
N ALA A 109 -16.04 1.07 7.87
CA ALA A 109 -15.41 0.27 8.91
C ALA A 109 -15.51 0.96 10.29
N ASN A 110 -16.26 0.35 11.21
CA ASN A 110 -16.53 0.92 12.54
C ASN A 110 -15.67 0.31 13.66
N ASP A 111 -14.99 -0.80 13.39
CA ASP A 111 -14.13 -1.52 14.33
C ASP A 111 -13.01 -2.31 13.62
N ILE A 112 -12.06 -2.82 14.40
CA ILE A 112 -10.90 -3.60 13.91
C ILE A 112 -11.32 -4.75 12.98
N SER A 113 -12.36 -5.50 13.37
CA SER A 113 -12.82 -6.69 12.66
C SER A 113 -13.58 -6.38 11.35
N SER A 114 -13.99 -5.13 11.16
CA SER A 114 -14.73 -4.69 9.98
C SER A 114 -13.84 -4.23 8.82
N VAL A 115 -12.61 -3.75 9.10
CA VAL A 115 -11.71 -3.19 8.08
C VAL A 115 -11.38 -4.18 6.98
N GLU A 116 -11.05 -5.42 7.34
CA GLU A 116 -10.72 -6.46 6.35
C GLU A 116 -11.87 -6.70 5.36
N LYS A 117 -13.10 -6.83 5.87
CA LYS A 117 -14.30 -7.08 5.04
C LYS A 117 -14.60 -5.92 4.09
N VAL A 118 -14.43 -4.70 4.58
CA VAL A 118 -14.62 -3.48 3.78
C VAL A 118 -13.53 -3.40 2.71
N LEU A 119 -12.28 -3.66 3.07
CA LEU A 119 -11.16 -3.68 2.12
C LEU A 119 -11.34 -4.76 1.05
N ASP A 120 -11.78 -5.95 1.43
CA ASP A 120 -12.11 -7.05 0.50
C ASP A 120 -13.20 -6.65 -0.50
N SER A 121 -14.26 -6.01 0.01
CA SER A 121 -15.39 -5.54 -0.80
C SER A 121 -14.96 -4.42 -1.76
N TYR A 122 -14.15 -3.49 -1.26
CA TYR A 122 -13.57 -2.41 -2.07
C TYR A 122 -12.69 -2.97 -3.19
N CYS A 123 -11.81 -3.91 -2.88
CA CYS A 123 -10.92 -4.56 -3.84
C CYS A 123 -11.70 -5.26 -4.96
N ARG A 124 -12.73 -6.05 -4.62
CA ARG A 124 -13.62 -6.71 -5.59
C ARG A 124 -14.36 -5.72 -6.48
N LYS A 125 -14.88 -4.64 -5.90
CA LYS A 125 -15.62 -3.61 -6.64
C LYS A 125 -14.75 -2.87 -7.66
N ASN A 126 -13.47 -2.69 -7.35
CA ASN A 126 -12.54 -1.90 -8.14
C ASN A 126 -11.59 -2.73 -9.02
N ASP A 127 -11.75 -4.06 -9.05
CA ASP A 127 -10.84 -5.00 -9.75
C ASP A 127 -9.36 -4.73 -9.37
N LEU A 128 -9.14 -4.59 -8.07
CA LEU A 128 -7.86 -4.25 -7.44
C LEU A 128 -7.45 -5.38 -6.51
N ILE A 129 -6.18 -5.74 -6.55
CA ILE A 129 -5.52 -6.61 -5.57
C ILE A 129 -4.68 -5.74 -4.65
N ILE A 130 -4.80 -5.92 -3.34
CA ILE A 130 -3.89 -5.34 -2.35
C ILE A 130 -3.18 -6.49 -1.66
N SER A 131 -1.84 -6.44 -1.62
CA SER A 131 -1.03 -7.30 -0.75
C SER A 131 -0.33 -6.47 0.32
N VAL A 132 -0.28 -6.99 1.53
CA VAL A 132 0.51 -6.43 2.63
C VAL A 132 1.48 -7.50 3.09
N ASP A 133 2.75 -7.24 2.85
CA ASP A 133 3.85 -8.15 3.14
C ASP A 133 4.57 -7.59 4.38
N VAL A 134 4.46 -8.31 5.51
CA VAL A 134 4.98 -7.87 6.81
C VAL A 134 6.35 -8.49 7.06
N TYR A 135 7.36 -7.67 7.30
CA TYR A 135 8.75 -8.07 7.54
C TYR A 135 9.15 -7.79 8.99
N SER A 136 10.19 -8.48 9.47
CA SER A 136 10.80 -8.17 10.77
C SER A 136 11.52 -6.82 10.72
N GLY A 137 11.42 -6.01 11.79
CA GLY A 137 12.09 -4.72 11.90
C GLY A 137 13.61 -4.77 11.76
N ASP A 138 14.23 -5.91 12.06
CA ASP A 138 15.68 -6.13 11.97
C ASP A 138 16.14 -6.61 10.59
N SER A 139 15.26 -6.61 9.57
CA SER A 139 15.63 -7.00 8.21
C SER A 139 16.51 -5.92 7.56
N GLU A 140 17.80 -5.94 7.84
CA GLU A 140 18.77 -5.07 7.14
C GLU A 140 18.90 -5.45 5.66
N ASN A 141 18.60 -6.70 5.30
CA ASN A 141 18.74 -7.23 3.95
C ASN A 141 17.42 -7.25 3.17
N ASP A 142 17.47 -6.78 1.93
CA ASP A 142 16.33 -6.77 1.01
C ASP A 142 15.88 -8.19 0.59
N GLU A 143 16.68 -9.21 0.92
CA GLU A 143 16.41 -10.65 0.75
C GLU A 143 15.62 -11.28 1.91
N ALA A 144 15.19 -10.49 2.91
CA ALA A 144 14.38 -11.01 4.00
C ALA A 144 13.07 -11.64 3.45
N THR A 145 12.62 -12.72 4.06
CA THR A 145 11.31 -13.32 3.76
C THR A 145 10.24 -12.61 4.59
N ALA A 146 9.08 -12.34 3.98
CA ALA A 146 7.93 -11.83 4.73
C ALA A 146 7.54 -12.82 5.83
N LEU A 147 7.29 -12.32 7.03
CA LEU A 147 6.77 -13.08 8.16
C LEU A 147 5.32 -13.50 7.89
N ASP A 148 4.54 -12.58 7.35
CA ASP A 148 3.14 -12.77 6.98
C ASP A 148 2.85 -12.01 5.69
N ILE A 149 1.92 -12.54 4.89
CA ILE A 149 1.42 -11.88 3.68
C ILE A 149 -0.11 -11.93 3.71
N PHE A 150 -0.74 -10.76 3.58
CA PHE A 150 -2.18 -10.61 3.56
C PHE A 150 -2.64 -10.18 2.17
N TYR A 151 -3.71 -10.78 1.67
CA TYR A 151 -4.26 -10.47 0.34
C TYR A 151 -5.71 -10.01 0.45
N PHE A 152 -6.06 -9.03 -0.38
CA PHE A 152 -7.40 -8.52 -0.57
C PHE A 152 -7.66 -8.38 -2.07
N PRO A 153 -8.62 -9.12 -2.66
CA PRO A 153 -9.49 -10.10 -2.02
C PRO A 153 -8.74 -11.36 -1.57
N GLU A 154 -9.14 -11.98 -0.46
CA GLU A 154 -8.46 -13.16 0.13
C GLU A 154 -8.26 -14.38 -0.81
N ASN A 155 -9.01 -14.47 -1.92
CA ASN A 155 -9.08 -15.67 -2.76
C ASN A 155 -8.59 -15.46 -4.21
N GLN A 156 -7.63 -14.56 -4.44
CA GLN A 156 -7.17 -14.24 -5.80
C GLN A 156 -5.78 -14.79 -6.19
N GLU A 157 -5.06 -15.44 -5.28
CA GLU A 157 -3.86 -16.21 -5.64
C GLU A 157 -4.17 -17.72 -5.67
N GLN A 158 -4.69 -18.17 -6.82
CA GLN A 158 -4.51 -19.51 -7.37
C GLN A 158 -4.12 -19.41 -8.84
#